data_AF-A0A1H1KL36-F1
#
_entry.id   AF-A0A1H1KL36-F1
#
_cell.length_a   1.000
_cell.length_b   1.000
_cell.length_c   1.000
_cell.angle_alpha   90.00
_cell.angle_beta   90.00
_cell.angle_gamma   90.00
#
_symmetry.space_group_name_H-M   'P 1'
#
loop_
_entity.id
_entity.type
_entity.pdbx_description
1 polymer ?
#
loop_
_entity_poly.entity_id
_entity_poly.type
_entity_poly.pdbx_seq_one_letter_code
_entity_poly.pdbx_strand_id
1 'polypeptide(L)'
;MTLHVFSPTPAAPHAARLVLDIFRRLAAFREDYDEAVLHGLAAMLRRHMPEGAADKVTSDALVMDNEIRFRLPAGLAMQPQGEFRATHEEAALLSLVRHADDADDRLAVEAAERLGIVYHRVLRNCARMLARSLRQGGVETEWEAAPAAMRRAPRAPPRADMCR
;
A
#
# COMPACT_ATOMS: atom_id res chain seq x y z
N MET A 1 -24.56 24.19 15.23
CA MET A 1 -23.17 23.81 14.87
C MET A 1 -22.90 22.45 15.49
N THR A 2 -22.97 21.40 14.69
CA THR A 2 -22.68 20.03 15.14
C THR A 2 -21.18 19.83 15.04
N LEU A 3 -20.48 19.82 16.18
CA LEU A 3 -19.06 19.51 16.23
C LEU A 3 -18.87 18.03 15.88
N HIS A 4 -18.44 17.75 14.66
CA HIS A 4 -17.93 16.43 14.31
C HIS A 4 -16.60 16.24 15.04
N VAL A 5 -16.66 15.54 16.18
CA VAL A 5 -15.49 15.05 16.89
C VAL A 5 -14.79 14.08 15.93
N PHE A 6 -13.65 14.51 15.37
CA PHE A 6 -12.75 13.63 14.63
C PHE A 6 -12.17 12.63 15.63
N SER A 7 -12.71 11.41 15.65
CA SER A 7 -12.06 10.31 16.37
C SER A 7 -10.66 10.11 15.79
N PRO A 8 -9.60 10.08 16.62
CA PRO A 8 -8.27 9.75 16.14
C PRO A 8 -8.30 8.34 15.55
N THR A 9 -7.90 8.21 14.30
CA THR A 9 -7.71 6.92 13.66
C THR A 9 -6.76 6.10 14.53
N PRO A 10 -7.09 4.85 14.91
CA PRO A 10 -6.18 4.02 15.66
C PRO A 10 -4.86 3.88 14.89
N ALA A 11 -3.76 3.84 15.62
CA ALA A 11 -2.45 3.54 15.08
C ALA A 11 -2.55 2.36 14.11
N ALA A 12 -2.04 2.52 12.88
CA ALA A 12 -1.91 1.36 12.00
C ALA A 12 -1.13 0.27 12.75
N PRO A 13 -1.63 -0.98 12.81
CA PRO A 13 -0.92 -2.06 13.47
C PRO A 13 0.52 -2.13 12.97
N HIS A 14 1.45 -2.54 13.84
CA HIS A 14 2.88 -2.55 13.53
C HIS A 14 3.19 -3.20 12.17
N ALA A 15 2.48 -4.30 11.84
CA ALA A 15 2.60 -4.98 10.56
C ALA A 15 2.18 -4.12 9.34
N ALA A 16 1.08 -3.37 9.43
CA ALA A 16 0.66 -2.46 8.37
C ALA A 16 1.68 -1.34 8.15
N ARG A 17 2.25 -0.80 9.23
CA ARG A 17 3.32 0.20 9.16
C ARG A 17 4.56 -0.35 8.47
N LEU A 18 4.97 -1.58 8.80
CA LEU A 18 6.09 -2.22 8.13
C LEU A 18 5.88 -2.31 6.62
N VAL A 19 4.68 -2.69 6.16
CA VAL A 19 4.37 -2.73 4.72
C VAL A 19 4.47 -1.35 4.09
N LEU A 20 3.94 -0.30 4.74
CA LEU A 20 4.09 1.06 4.24
C LEU A 20 5.57 1.48 4.18
N ASP A 21 6.34 1.20 5.21
CA ASP A 21 7.77 1.56 5.26
C ASP A 21 8.58 0.84 4.18
N ILE A 22 8.21 -0.38 3.78
CA ILE A 22 8.78 -1.05 2.59
C ILE A 22 8.53 -0.21 1.35
N PHE A 23 7.27 0.11 1.03
CA PHE A 23 6.94 0.83 -0.20
C PHE A 23 7.42 2.29 -0.21
N ARG A 24 7.46 2.96 0.95
CA ARG A 24 8.05 4.31 1.07
C ARG A 24 9.56 4.29 0.83
N ARG A 25 10.27 3.26 1.32
CA ARG A 25 11.69 3.06 1.00
C ARG A 25 11.90 2.77 -0.47
N LEU A 26 11.04 1.94 -1.08
CA LEU A 26 11.10 1.69 -2.51
C LEU A 26 10.86 2.97 -3.30
N ALA A 27 9.86 3.78 -2.95
CA ALA A 27 9.62 5.08 -3.58
C ALA A 27 10.86 5.99 -3.48
N ALA A 28 11.50 6.10 -2.31
CA ALA A 28 12.75 6.87 -2.15
C ALA A 28 13.90 6.29 -2.99
N PHE A 29 14.06 4.96 -3.04
CA PHE A 29 15.04 4.31 -3.92
C PHE A 29 14.83 4.69 -5.39
N ARG A 30 13.59 4.94 -5.82
CA ARG A 30 13.29 5.27 -7.22
C ARG A 30 13.62 6.70 -7.63
N GLU A 31 13.80 7.60 -6.67
CA GLU A 31 14.18 8.99 -6.97
C GLU A 31 15.63 9.04 -7.46
N ASP A 32 16.53 8.36 -6.75
CA ASP A 32 17.98 8.48 -7.00
C ASP A 32 18.69 7.15 -7.34
N TYR A 33 17.97 6.02 -7.33
CA TYR A 33 18.54 4.67 -7.51
C TYR A 33 19.67 4.34 -6.51
N ASP A 34 19.62 4.93 -5.32
CA ASP A 34 20.62 4.74 -4.27
C ASP A 34 20.54 3.33 -3.64
N GLU A 35 21.53 2.48 -3.92
CA GLU A 35 21.65 1.13 -3.38
C GLU A 35 21.65 1.11 -1.84
N ALA A 36 22.10 2.18 -1.17
CA ALA A 36 22.05 2.28 0.28
C ALA A 36 20.62 2.20 0.82
N VAL A 37 19.62 2.63 0.05
CA VAL A 37 18.20 2.52 0.42
C VAL A 37 17.75 1.06 0.44
N LEU A 38 18.19 0.25 -0.53
CA LEU A 38 17.88 -1.19 -0.57
C LEU A 38 18.60 -1.95 0.55
N HIS A 39 19.86 -1.61 0.85
CA HIS A 39 20.56 -2.16 2.00
C HIS A 39 19.85 -1.80 3.32
N GLY A 40 19.38 -0.56 3.46
CA GLY A 40 18.60 -0.11 4.60
C GLY A 40 17.25 -0.84 4.73
N LEU A 41 16.57 -1.10 3.61
CA LEU A 41 15.34 -1.91 3.54
C LEU A 41 15.60 -3.35 4.02
N ALA A 42 16.61 -4.02 3.49
CA ALA A 42 16.97 -5.37 3.90
C ALA A 42 17.34 -5.42 5.39
N ALA A 43 18.16 -4.48 5.87
CA ALA A 43 18.53 -4.39 7.28
C ALA A 43 17.32 -4.13 8.19
N MET A 44 16.35 -3.32 7.75
CA MET A 44 15.09 -3.11 8.46
C MET A 44 14.30 -4.42 8.55
N LEU A 45 14.11 -5.13 7.44
CA LEU A 45 13.35 -6.38 7.40
C LEU A 45 14.00 -7.45 8.28
N ARG A 46 15.33 -7.57 8.27
CA ARG A 46 16.08 -8.53 9.11
C ARG A 46 15.92 -8.30 10.62
N ARG A 47 15.48 -7.13 11.07
CA ARG A 47 15.10 -6.89 12.48
C ARG A 47 13.74 -7.48 12.85
N HIS A 48 12.92 -7.80 11.87
CA HIS A 48 11.55 -8.30 12.06
C HIS A 48 11.39 -9.77 11.68
N MET A 49 12.26 -10.31 10.81
CA MET A 49 12.15 -11.67 10.29
C MET A 49 13.52 -12.29 9.98
N PRO A 50 13.63 -13.63 9.84
CA PRO A 50 14.86 -14.30 9.45
C PRO A 50 15.41 -13.80 8.12
N GLU A 51 16.74 -13.88 7.91
CA GLU A 51 17.42 -13.33 6.73
C GLU A 51 16.81 -13.83 5.40
N GLY A 52 16.61 -15.13 5.25
CA GLY A 52 16.00 -15.68 4.02
C GLY A 52 14.57 -15.19 3.76
N ALA A 53 13.80 -14.88 4.83
CA ALA A 53 12.47 -14.29 4.69
C ALA A 53 12.56 -12.80 4.32
N ALA A 54 13.50 -12.07 4.90
CA ALA A 54 13.73 -10.65 4.60
C ALA A 54 14.13 -10.43 3.14
N ASP A 55 15.03 -11.27 2.61
CA ASP A 55 15.46 -11.20 1.21
C ASP A 55 14.30 -11.52 0.26
N LYS A 56 13.48 -12.53 0.61
CA LYS A 56 12.29 -12.89 -0.15
C LYS A 56 11.24 -11.76 -0.16
N VAL A 57 10.96 -11.16 0.99
CA VAL A 57 10.03 -10.02 1.11
C VAL A 57 10.54 -8.83 0.30
N THR A 58 11.84 -8.53 0.35
CA THR A 58 12.45 -7.46 -0.44
C THR A 58 12.25 -7.70 -1.94
N SER A 59 12.50 -8.93 -2.41
CA SER A 59 12.32 -9.32 -3.80
C SER A 59 10.86 -9.21 -4.26
N ASP A 60 9.92 -9.80 -3.50
CA ASP A 60 8.49 -9.76 -3.85
C ASP A 60 7.93 -8.34 -3.82
N ALA A 61 8.41 -7.49 -2.89
CA ALA A 61 8.05 -6.08 -2.84
C ALA A 61 8.58 -5.29 -4.04
N LEU A 62 9.82 -5.54 -4.48
CA LEU A 62 10.38 -4.94 -5.70
C LEU A 62 9.59 -5.35 -6.95
N VAL A 63 9.19 -6.61 -7.06
CA VAL A 63 8.34 -7.11 -8.15
C VAL A 63 6.99 -6.39 -8.15
N MET A 64 6.36 -6.27 -6.98
CA MET A 64 5.09 -5.55 -6.85
C MET A 64 5.23 -4.05 -7.17
N ASP A 65 6.28 -3.39 -6.69
CA ASP A 65 6.58 -1.99 -6.97
C ASP A 65 6.78 -1.74 -8.48
N ASN A 66 7.58 -2.58 -9.16
CA ASN A 66 7.75 -2.53 -10.61
C ASN A 66 6.42 -2.65 -11.34
N GLU A 67 5.57 -3.56 -10.90
CA GLU A 67 4.27 -3.84 -11.49
C GLU A 67 3.28 -2.68 -11.33
N ILE A 68 3.31 -2.01 -10.16
CA ILE A 68 2.56 -0.77 -9.91
C ILE A 68 3.04 0.31 -10.87
N ARG A 69 4.36 0.54 -10.97
CA ARG A 69 4.94 1.55 -11.86
C ARG A 69 4.67 1.32 -13.34
N PHE A 70 4.65 0.06 -13.76
CA PHE A 70 4.30 -0.30 -15.13
C PHE A 70 2.88 0.15 -15.50
N ARG A 71 1.96 0.18 -14.52
CA ARG A 71 0.56 0.60 -14.70
C ARG A 71 0.30 2.06 -14.38
N LEU A 72 1.08 2.61 -13.45
CA LEU A 72 1.03 3.99 -13.00
C LEU A 72 2.42 4.60 -13.23
N PRO A 73 2.71 5.14 -14.43
CA PRO A 73 4.03 5.68 -14.75
C PRO A 73 4.47 6.81 -13.81
N ALA A 74 3.51 7.55 -13.24
CA ALA A 74 3.76 8.59 -12.24
C ALA A 74 4.08 8.04 -10.83
N GLY A 75 3.96 6.72 -10.62
CA GLY A 75 4.09 6.08 -9.31
C GLY A 75 2.88 6.30 -8.41
N LEU A 76 3.02 5.90 -7.15
CA LEU A 76 2.09 6.22 -6.08
C LEU A 76 2.60 7.43 -5.30
N ALA A 77 1.69 8.31 -4.90
CA ALA A 77 1.92 9.39 -3.95
C ALA A 77 2.08 8.80 -2.53
N MET A 78 3.32 8.49 -2.19
CA MET A 78 3.72 7.96 -0.89
C MET A 78 4.13 9.09 0.06
N GLN A 79 3.86 8.93 1.35
CA GLN A 79 4.42 9.82 2.37
C GLN A 79 5.92 9.53 2.60
N PRO A 80 6.66 10.46 3.20
CA PRO A 80 8.00 10.20 3.71
C PRO A 80 8.05 9.02 4.69
N GLN A 81 9.23 8.40 4.80
CA GLN A 81 9.47 7.30 5.74
C GLN A 81 9.22 7.75 7.20
N GLY A 82 8.67 6.85 8.02
CA GLY A 82 8.40 7.13 9.43
C GLY A 82 7.09 7.89 9.71
N GLU A 83 6.40 8.37 8.66
CA GLU A 83 5.09 9.00 8.82
C GLU A 83 4.07 8.04 9.41
N PHE A 84 3.30 8.53 10.38
CA PHE A 84 2.37 7.67 11.12
C PHE A 84 1.06 7.42 10.37
N ARG A 85 0.67 8.35 9.50
CA ARG A 85 -0.59 8.31 8.76
C ARG A 85 -0.37 7.80 7.35
N ALA A 86 -1.35 7.05 6.86
CA ALA A 86 -1.39 6.59 5.48
C ALA A 86 -2.14 7.60 4.60
N THR A 87 -1.69 7.83 3.36
CA THR A 87 -2.50 8.44 2.30
C THR A 87 -3.63 7.51 1.86
N HIS A 88 -4.52 8.01 0.99
CA HIS A 88 -5.56 7.19 0.38
C HIS A 88 -5.00 6.09 -0.52
N GLU A 89 -3.92 6.37 -1.24
CA GLU A 89 -3.22 5.39 -2.08
C GLU A 89 -2.49 4.36 -1.23
N GLU A 90 -1.82 4.79 -0.16
CA GLU A 90 -1.18 3.91 0.83
C GLU A 90 -2.21 2.98 1.51
N ALA A 91 -3.40 3.49 1.83
CA ALA A 91 -4.49 2.68 2.38
C ALA A 91 -5.03 1.67 1.36
N ALA A 92 -5.15 2.04 0.09
CA ALA A 92 -5.55 1.13 -0.99
C ALA A 92 -4.48 0.04 -1.21
N LEU A 93 -3.20 0.40 -1.17
CA LEU A 93 -2.08 -0.54 -1.25
C LEU A 93 -2.11 -1.56 -0.09
N LEU A 94 -2.32 -1.10 1.15
CA LEU A 94 -2.47 -1.98 2.30
C LEU A 94 -3.67 -2.92 2.17
N SER A 95 -4.81 -2.41 1.69
CA SER A 95 -6.01 -3.20 1.44
C SER A 95 -5.76 -4.27 0.37
N LEU A 96 -5.04 -3.92 -0.69
CA LEU A 96 -4.63 -4.85 -1.74
C LEU A 96 -3.75 -5.98 -1.18
N VAL A 97 -2.71 -5.66 -0.41
CA VAL A 97 -1.82 -6.68 0.19
C VAL A 97 -2.58 -7.59 1.17
N ARG A 98 -3.43 -7.00 2.02
CA ARG A 98 -4.23 -7.75 2.99
C ARG A 98 -5.14 -8.78 2.32
N HIS A 99 -5.89 -8.36 1.30
CA HIS A 99 -6.93 -9.19 0.68
C HIS A 99 -6.42 -10.01 -0.51
N ALA A 100 -5.12 -9.98 -0.83
CA ALA A 100 -4.60 -10.64 -2.01
C ALA A 100 -4.66 -12.18 -1.96
N ASP A 101 -4.72 -12.76 -0.76
CA ASP A 101 -4.79 -14.21 -0.55
C ASP A 101 -6.15 -14.69 -0.04
N ASP A 102 -7.15 -13.80 0.02
CA ASP A 102 -8.53 -14.16 0.35
C ASP A 102 -9.16 -14.99 -0.78
N ALA A 103 -10.07 -15.89 -0.43
CA ALA A 103 -10.83 -16.66 -1.41
C ALA A 103 -11.78 -15.78 -2.24
N ASP A 104 -12.26 -14.69 -1.64
CA ASP A 104 -13.04 -13.65 -2.33
C ASP A 104 -12.13 -12.51 -2.75
N ASP A 105 -11.87 -12.44 -4.05
CA ASP A 105 -10.98 -11.47 -4.66
C ASP A 105 -11.56 -10.04 -4.71
N ARG A 106 -12.85 -9.83 -4.38
CA ARG A 106 -13.55 -8.55 -4.59
C ARG A 106 -12.87 -7.37 -3.92
N LEU A 107 -12.42 -7.53 -2.68
CA LEU A 107 -11.77 -6.45 -1.93
C LEU A 107 -10.39 -6.10 -2.52
N ALA A 108 -9.64 -7.10 -2.99
CA ALA A 108 -8.37 -6.89 -3.67
C ALA A 108 -8.57 -6.19 -5.03
N VAL A 109 -9.66 -6.49 -5.73
CA VAL A 109 -10.04 -5.78 -6.98
C VAL A 109 -10.38 -4.32 -6.69
N GLU A 110 -11.26 -4.06 -5.72
CA GLU A 110 -11.64 -2.69 -5.34
C GLU A 110 -10.42 -1.87 -4.91
N ALA A 111 -9.49 -2.47 -4.16
CA ALA A 111 -8.24 -1.84 -3.77
C ALA A 111 -7.38 -1.46 -4.98
N ALA A 112 -7.23 -2.34 -5.97
CA ALA A 112 -6.50 -2.04 -7.19
C ALA A 112 -7.17 -0.94 -8.04
N GLU A 113 -8.50 -0.96 -8.14
CA GLU A 113 -9.27 0.08 -8.83
C GLU A 113 -9.10 1.46 -8.16
N ARG A 114 -9.04 1.50 -6.82
CA ARG A 114 -8.76 2.73 -6.06
C ARG A 114 -7.35 3.28 -6.31
N LEU A 115 -6.39 2.42 -6.67
CA LEU A 115 -5.07 2.83 -7.15
C LEU A 115 -5.11 3.31 -8.61
N GLY A 116 -6.25 3.27 -9.29
CA GLY A 116 -6.37 3.60 -10.72
C GLY A 116 -5.91 2.48 -11.65
N ILE A 117 -5.77 1.25 -11.14
CA ILE A 117 -5.22 0.11 -11.89
C ILE A 117 -6.36 -0.76 -12.44
N VAL A 118 -6.58 -0.68 -13.76
CA VAL A 118 -7.66 -1.41 -14.46
C VAL A 118 -7.30 -2.90 -14.67
N TYR A 119 -6.06 -3.21 -15.09
CA TYR A 119 -5.61 -4.59 -15.32
C TYR A 119 -4.88 -5.16 -14.11
N HIS A 120 -5.64 -5.51 -13.08
CA HIS A 120 -5.11 -5.85 -11.75
C HIS A 120 -4.72 -7.31 -11.55
N ARG A 121 -4.92 -8.24 -12.50
CA ARG A 121 -4.65 -9.69 -12.28
C ARG A 121 -3.20 -9.97 -11.87
N VAL A 122 -2.23 -9.42 -12.58
CA VAL A 122 -0.81 -9.65 -12.31
C VAL A 122 -0.38 -8.93 -11.03
N LEU A 123 -0.81 -7.67 -10.84
CA LEU A 123 -0.63 -6.93 -9.59
C LEU A 123 -1.14 -7.70 -8.36
N ARG A 124 -2.33 -8.31 -8.46
CA ARG A 124 -2.90 -9.13 -7.38
C ARG A 124 -2.07 -10.38 -7.11
N ASN A 125 -1.51 -11.01 -8.14
CA ASN A 125 -0.56 -12.11 -7.93
C ASN A 125 0.70 -11.64 -7.21
N CYS A 126 1.26 -10.48 -7.57
CA CYS A 126 2.39 -9.87 -6.86
C CYS A 126 2.05 -9.59 -5.39
N ALA A 127 0.89 -8.97 -5.14
CA ALA A 127 0.40 -8.72 -3.78
C ALA A 127 0.23 -10.01 -2.97
N ARG A 128 -0.24 -11.09 -3.62
CA ARG A 128 -0.39 -12.41 -2.98
C ARG A 128 0.96 -13.03 -2.63
N MET A 129 1.93 -12.96 -3.53
CA MET A 129 3.30 -13.42 -3.26
C MET A 129 3.89 -12.67 -2.06
N LEU A 130 3.79 -11.34 -2.06
CA LEU A 130 4.26 -10.50 -0.97
C LEU A 130 3.55 -10.84 0.36
N ALA A 131 2.22 -10.95 0.36
CA ALA A 131 1.45 -11.31 1.56
C ALA A 131 1.86 -12.66 2.13
N ARG A 132 2.10 -13.66 1.28
CA ARG A 132 2.61 -14.98 1.68
C ARG A 132 4.01 -14.90 2.29
N SER A 133 4.90 -14.14 1.68
CA SER A 133 6.27 -13.96 2.18
C SER A 133 6.31 -13.22 3.51
N LEU A 134 5.46 -12.20 3.68
CA LEU A 134 5.27 -11.51 4.95
C LEU A 134 4.83 -12.48 6.05
N ARG A 135 3.80 -13.30 5.79
CA ARG A 135 3.34 -14.31 6.77
C ARG A 135 4.38 -15.38 7.08
N GLN A 136 5.12 -15.84 6.07
CA GLN A 136 6.25 -16.77 6.28
C GLN A 136 7.37 -16.14 7.12
N GLY A 137 7.55 -14.82 7.03
CA GLY A 137 8.44 -14.04 7.88
C GLY A 137 7.87 -13.69 9.27
N GLY A 138 6.67 -14.17 9.62
CA GLY A 138 6.03 -13.89 10.91
C GLY A 138 5.29 -12.54 10.99
N VAL A 139 5.05 -11.87 9.86
CA VAL A 139 4.29 -10.62 9.80
C VAL A 139 2.81 -10.94 9.55
N GLU A 140 1.95 -10.63 10.52
CA GLU A 140 0.50 -10.77 10.40
C GLU A 140 -0.05 -9.83 9.33
N THR A 141 -1.00 -10.31 8.51
CA THR A 141 -1.66 -9.49 7.46
C THR A 141 -3.11 -9.15 7.77
N GLU A 142 -3.62 -9.62 8.91
CA GLU A 142 -4.99 -9.42 9.37
C GLU A 142 -5.14 -8.13 10.20
N TRP A 143 -4.67 -7.01 9.65
CA TRP A 143 -4.91 -5.70 10.28
C TRP A 143 -6.21 -5.10 9.78
N GLU A 144 -6.99 -4.45 10.65
CA GLU A 144 -8.01 -3.51 10.20
C GLU A 144 -7.32 -2.40 9.40
N ALA A 145 -7.51 -2.38 8.08
CA ALA A 145 -7.17 -1.19 7.32
C ALA A 145 -7.99 -0.07 7.94
N ALA A 146 -7.35 1.01 8.36
CA ALA A 146 -8.01 2.14 9.02
C ALA A 146 -9.36 2.39 8.34
N PRO A 147 -10.48 2.40 9.09
CA PRO A 147 -11.78 2.57 8.47
C PRO A 147 -11.68 3.80 7.59
N ALA A 148 -12.04 3.63 6.33
CA ALA A 148 -12.14 4.73 5.39
C ALA A 148 -13.21 5.70 5.94
N ALA A 149 -12.81 6.59 6.84
CA ALA A 149 -13.44 7.88 7.04
C ALA A 149 -13.15 8.71 5.79
N MET A 150 -13.66 8.21 4.69
CA MET A 150 -13.50 8.70 3.34
C MET A 150 -14.75 8.23 2.60
N ARG A 151 -15.89 8.70 3.13
CA ARG A 151 -17.10 8.87 2.34
C ARG A 151 -16.65 9.45 1.01
N ARG A 152 -17.09 8.84 -0.10
CA ARG A 152 -17.10 9.49 -1.42
C ARG A 152 -17.36 10.98 -1.21
N ALA A 153 -16.41 11.85 -1.52
CA ALA A 153 -16.76 13.23 -1.76
C ALA A 153 -17.88 13.17 -2.82
N PRO A 154 -19.06 13.79 -2.57
CA PRO A 154 -20.11 13.79 -3.57
C PRO A 154 -19.49 14.33 -4.86
N ARG A 155 -19.60 13.55 -5.95
CA ARG A 155 -19.25 14.04 -7.29
C ARG A 155 -19.96 15.38 -7.44
N ALA A 156 -19.21 16.46 -7.58
CA ALA A 156 -19.80 17.75 -7.92
C ALA A 156 -20.65 17.51 -9.18
N PRO A 157 -21.92 17.93 -9.20
CA PRO A 157 -22.74 17.78 -10.40
C PRO A 157 -22.04 18.50 -11.56
N PRO A 158 -22.14 17.99 -12.80
CA PRO A 158 -21.58 18.66 -13.96
C PRO A 158 -22.12 20.09 -13.97
N ARG A 159 -21.22 21.08 -14.08
CA ARG A 159 -21.63 22.46 -14.32
C ARG A 159 -22.43 22.45 -15.61
N ALA A 160 -23.72 22.71 -15.51
CA ALA A 160 -24.54 22.99 -16.68
C ALA A 160 -23.90 24.20 -17.36
N ASP A 161 -23.32 23.99 -18.53
CA ASP A 161 -22.91 25.06 -19.41
C ASP A 161 -24.13 25.95 -19.64
N MET A 162 -24.07 27.16 -19.08
CA MET A 162 -24.98 28.23 -19.41
C MET A 162 -24.76 28.58 -20.88
N CYS A 163 -25.60 28.03 -21.76
CA CYS A 163 -25.88 28.63 -23.05
C CYS A 163 -26.33 30.08 -22.78
N ARG A 164 -25.52 31.04 -23.22
CA ARG A 164 -25.93 32.41 -23.53
C ARG A 164 -25.72 32.63 -25.01
#